data_AF-A0A8C9CJ76-F1
#
_entry.id   AF-A0A8C9CJ76-F1
#
_cell.length_a   1.000
_cell.length_b   1.000
_cell.length_c   1.000
_cell.angle_alpha   90.00
_cell.angle_beta   90.00
_cell.angle_gamma   90.00
#
_symmetry.space_group_name_H-M   'P 1'
#
loop_
_entity.id
_entity.type
_entity.pdbx_description
1 polymer ?
#
loop_
_entity_poly.entity_id
_entity_poly.type
_entity_poly.pdbx_seq_one_letter_code
_entity_poly.pdbx_strand_id
1 'polypeptide(L)'
;MAEGQVLVLNGRGHLLGRLAAIVAKQVLLGREAVVVRCEGINISGNFYRNKWKYLAFLCKRMNTNPSRDPYHFLRGMLPHKTKRGQAALDCLKVFDGIPPPYDKKKWMVVPAALKVVRLKPTRKFAYLGCLYLPGKSLYTYLTPQILWLLPEGWASGLPGSHNQWGLNSQVP
;
A
#
# COMPACT_ATOMS: atom_id res chain seq x y z
N MET A 1 -25.81 -4.86 -10.59
CA MET A 1 -24.79 -3.81 -10.40
C MET A 1 -24.44 -3.80 -8.93
N ALA A 2 -23.18 -4.04 -8.57
CA ALA A 2 -22.80 -4.19 -7.16
C ALA A 2 -22.87 -2.82 -6.46
N GLU A 3 -23.59 -2.80 -5.35
CA GLU A 3 -24.00 -1.62 -4.57
C GLU A 3 -22.86 -0.65 -4.29
N GLY A 4 -23.12 0.65 -4.46
CA GLY A 4 -22.18 1.78 -4.44
C GLY A 4 -21.53 2.11 -3.08
N GLN A 5 -21.21 1.11 -2.27
CA GLN A 5 -20.43 1.27 -1.05
C GLN A 5 -18.95 0.97 -1.27
N VAL A 6 -18.10 1.90 -0.85
CA VAL A 6 -16.65 1.76 -0.84
C VAL A 6 -16.24 0.68 0.16
N LEU A 7 -15.58 -0.37 -0.31
CA LEU A 7 -15.09 -1.47 0.51
C LEU A 7 -13.80 -1.05 1.24
N VAL A 8 -13.92 -0.62 2.49
CA VAL A 8 -12.76 -0.27 3.33
C VAL A 8 -12.26 -1.51 4.06
N LEU A 9 -11.01 -1.91 3.81
CA LEU A 9 -10.37 -3.10 4.38
C LEU A 9 -9.20 -2.72 5.29
N ASN A 10 -9.17 -3.31 6.49
CA ASN A 10 -8.03 -3.18 7.40
C ASN A 10 -6.94 -4.20 7.04
N GLY A 11 -5.75 -3.75 6.66
CA GLY A 11 -4.61 -4.59 6.31
C GLY A 11 -3.91 -5.27 7.50
N ARG A 12 -4.15 -4.81 8.74
CA ARG A 12 -3.49 -5.35 9.94
C ARG A 12 -3.77 -6.84 10.08
N GLY A 13 -2.72 -7.65 10.26
CA GLY A 13 -2.86 -9.08 10.55
C GLY A 13 -3.24 -9.94 9.34
N HIS A 14 -3.32 -9.37 8.14
CA HIS A 14 -3.63 -10.10 6.92
C HIS A 14 -2.37 -10.59 6.21
N LEU A 15 -2.47 -11.66 5.43
CA LEU A 15 -1.39 -12.17 4.58
C LEU A 15 -1.42 -11.45 3.22
N LEU A 16 -0.32 -10.79 2.86
CA LEU A 16 -0.19 -9.93 1.66
C LEU A 16 -0.81 -10.55 0.40
N GLY A 17 -0.35 -11.74 0.00
CA GLY A 17 -0.80 -12.37 -1.24
C GLY A 17 -2.26 -12.80 -1.23
N ARG A 18 -2.78 -13.22 -0.08
CA ARG A 18 -4.19 -13.65 0.05
C ARG A 18 -5.15 -12.46 0.02
N LEU A 19 -4.78 -11.39 0.73
CA LEU A 19 -5.55 -10.15 0.71
C LEU A 19 -5.57 -9.57 -0.70
N ALA A 20 -4.42 -9.49 -1.35
CA ALA A 20 -4.29 -8.97 -2.71
C ALA A 20 -5.16 -9.71 -3.72
N ALA A 21 -5.21 -11.05 -3.67
CA ALA A 21 -6.03 -11.83 -4.59
C ALA A 21 -7.53 -11.56 -4.44
N ILE A 22 -8.00 -11.44 -3.20
CA ILE A 22 -9.42 -11.16 -2.91
C ILE A 22 -9.77 -9.75 -3.37
N VAL A 23 -8.92 -8.76 -3.04
CA VAL A 23 -9.10 -7.37 -3.47
C VAL A 23 -9.11 -7.26 -5.00
N ALA A 24 -8.17 -7.88 -5.69
CA ALA A 24 -8.09 -7.88 -7.15
C ALA A 24 -9.39 -8.40 -7.79
N LYS A 25 -9.98 -9.48 -7.23
CA LYS A 25 -11.25 -10.00 -7.73
C LYS A 25 -12.42 -9.03 -7.51
N GLN A 26 -12.52 -8.41 -6.34
CA GLN A 26 -13.60 -7.44 -6.04
C GLN A 26 -13.53 -6.23 -6.97
N VAL A 27 -12.32 -5.75 -7.22
CA VAL A 27 -12.08 -4.61 -8.11
C VAL A 27 -12.43 -4.96 -9.57
N LEU A 28 -12.12 -6.17 -10.04
CA LEU A 28 -12.52 -6.62 -11.39
C LEU A 28 -14.04 -6.82 -11.57
N LEU A 29 -14.77 -6.99 -10.48
CA LEU A 29 -16.22 -7.01 -10.44
C LEU A 29 -16.82 -5.60 -10.41
N GLY A 30 -15.99 -4.56 -10.33
CA GLY A 30 -16.42 -3.15 -10.35
C GLY A 30 -16.70 -2.54 -8.99
N ARG A 31 -16.21 -3.13 -7.88
CA ARG A 31 -16.31 -2.53 -6.54
C ARG A 31 -15.11 -1.63 -6.26
N GLU A 32 -15.35 -0.43 -5.73
CA GLU A 32 -14.27 0.42 -5.22
C GLU A 32 -13.74 -0.14 -3.90
N ALA A 33 -12.43 -0.35 -3.82
CA ALA A 33 -11.79 -0.96 -2.65
C ALA A 33 -10.68 -0.06 -2.11
N VAL A 34 -10.66 0.10 -0.79
CA VAL A 34 -9.68 0.90 -0.08
C VAL A 34 -9.01 0.03 0.98
N VAL A 35 -7.70 -0.18 0.88
CA VAL A 35 -6.92 -0.89 1.90
C VAL A 35 -6.20 0.13 2.76
N VAL A 36 -6.51 0.12 4.06
CA VAL A 36 -5.86 0.95 5.07
C VAL A 36 -4.90 0.12 5.91
N ARG A 37 -3.92 0.76 6.56
CA ARG A 37 -2.93 0.13 7.44
C ARG A 37 -2.05 -0.92 6.76
N CYS A 38 -1.51 -0.57 5.60
CA CYS A 38 -0.69 -1.50 4.84
C CYS A 38 0.62 -1.89 5.54
N GLU A 39 1.13 -1.04 6.45
CA GLU A 39 2.27 -1.35 7.31
C GLU A 39 2.04 -2.59 8.20
N GLY A 40 0.78 -2.85 8.56
CA GLY A 40 0.37 -3.96 9.42
C GLY A 40 0.15 -5.29 8.68
N ILE A 41 0.38 -5.34 7.36
CA ILE A 41 0.26 -6.55 6.56
C ILE A 41 1.41 -7.51 6.90
N ASN A 42 1.09 -8.80 6.98
CA ASN A 42 2.02 -9.87 7.26
C ASN A 42 2.44 -10.59 5.97
N ILE A 43 3.70 -10.98 5.94
CA ILE A 43 4.23 -11.92 4.95
C ILE A 43 4.68 -13.18 5.70
N SER A 44 4.28 -14.35 5.19
CA SER A 44 4.75 -15.62 5.73
C SER A 44 6.25 -15.79 5.54
N GLY A 45 6.92 -16.42 6.50
CA GLY A 45 8.35 -16.68 6.46
C GLY A 45 9.17 -15.69 7.29
N ASN A 46 10.43 -16.04 7.50
CA ASN A 46 11.35 -15.24 8.31
C ASN A 46 11.61 -13.87 7.67
N PHE A 47 11.82 -12.85 8.51
CA PHE A 47 12.11 -11.47 8.09
C PHE A 47 13.27 -11.41 7.09
N TYR A 48 14.41 -12.01 7.42
CA TYR A 48 15.59 -12.03 6.56
C TYR A 48 15.30 -12.61 5.18
N ARG A 49 14.60 -13.74 5.10
CA ARG A 49 14.24 -14.36 3.82
C ARG A 49 13.40 -13.43 2.94
N ASN A 50 12.45 -12.72 3.55
CA ASN A 50 11.61 -11.77 2.83
C ASN A 50 12.40 -10.52 2.42
N LYS A 51 13.34 -10.06 3.25
CA LYS A 51 14.28 -8.98 2.90
C LYS A 51 15.15 -9.38 1.71
N TRP A 52 15.73 -10.58 1.71
CA TRP A 52 16.52 -11.09 0.58
C TRP A 52 15.72 -11.19 -0.72
N LYS A 53 14.47 -11.65 -0.66
CA LYS A 53 13.58 -11.65 -1.84
C LYS A 53 13.33 -10.24 -2.37
N TYR A 54 13.15 -9.27 -1.47
CA TYR A 54 12.94 -7.87 -1.84
C TYR A 54 14.20 -7.24 -2.44
N LEU A 55 15.36 -7.47 -1.83
CA LEU A 55 16.64 -7.01 -2.37
C LEU A 55 16.94 -7.65 -3.73
N ALA A 56 16.69 -8.94 -3.89
CA ALA A 56 16.84 -9.62 -5.17
C ALA A 56 15.90 -9.04 -6.26
N PHE A 57 14.72 -8.54 -5.88
CA PHE A 57 13.86 -7.81 -6.80
C PHE A 57 14.46 -6.44 -7.16
N LEU A 58 14.99 -5.68 -6.20
CA LEU A 58 15.63 -4.38 -6.46
C LEU A 58 16.92 -4.49 -7.29
N CYS A 59 17.59 -5.65 -7.26
CA CYS A 59 18.73 -5.94 -8.12
C CYS A 59 18.34 -6.17 -9.59
N LYS A 60 17.06 -6.44 -9.90
CA LYS A 60 16.61 -6.60 -11.29
C LYS A 60 16.51 -5.23 -11.95
N ARG A 61 17.50 -4.92 -12.77
CA ARG A 61 17.54 -3.69 -13.57
C ARG A 61 17.73 -3.99 -15.05
N MET A 62 17.25 -3.09 -15.90
CA MET A 62 17.57 -3.16 -17.33
C MET A 62 19.02 -2.69 -17.53
N ASN A 63 19.86 -3.55 -18.11
CA ASN A 63 21.29 -3.25 -18.30
C ASN A 63 21.53 -2.04 -19.23
N THR A 64 20.69 -1.88 -20.25
CA THR A 64 20.80 -0.80 -21.25
C THR A 64 20.26 0.54 -20.79
N ASN A 65 19.15 0.57 -20.03
CA ASN A 65 18.60 1.81 -19.50
C ASN A 65 17.94 1.56 -18.13
N PRO A 66 18.67 1.79 -17.03
CA PRO A 66 18.16 1.62 -15.67
C PRO A 66 16.93 2.49 -15.34
N SER A 67 16.66 3.55 -16.09
CA SER A 67 15.45 4.38 -15.89
C SER A 67 14.16 3.66 -16.32
N ARG A 68 14.25 2.62 -17.17
CA ARG A 68 13.10 1.79 -17.61
C ARG A 68 12.94 0.53 -16.76
N ASP A 69 13.24 0.63 -15.47
CA ASP A 69 13.26 -0.50 -14.54
C ASP A 69 11.85 -1.08 -14.26
N PRO A 70 11.76 -2.39 -13.97
CA PRO A 70 10.49 -3.10 -13.75
C PRO A 70 9.91 -2.88 -12.34
N TYR A 71 9.40 -1.68 -12.03
CA TYR A 71 8.84 -1.34 -10.71
C TYR A 71 7.35 -1.71 -10.55
N HIS A 72 6.96 -3.00 -10.55
CA HIS A 72 5.54 -3.36 -10.48
C HIS A 72 5.21 -4.55 -9.55
N PHE A 73 4.99 -4.29 -8.24
CA PHE A 73 4.59 -5.35 -7.28
C PHE A 73 3.08 -5.61 -7.24
N LEU A 74 2.22 -4.58 -7.34
CA LEU A 74 0.77 -4.71 -7.16
C LEU A 74 -0.01 -4.94 -8.47
N ARG A 75 0.60 -4.67 -9.62
CA ARG A 75 -0.03 -4.86 -10.95
C ARG A 75 -0.07 -6.33 -11.41
N GLY A 76 0.61 -7.23 -10.70
CA GLY A 76 0.76 -8.63 -11.13
C GLY A 76 -0.54 -9.44 -11.10
N MET A 77 -1.53 -9.04 -10.29
CA MET A 77 -2.80 -9.79 -10.14
C MET A 77 -3.94 -9.26 -11.02
N LEU A 78 -3.73 -8.16 -11.75
CA LEU A 78 -4.73 -7.53 -12.62
C LEU A 78 -4.22 -7.47 -14.07
N PRO A 79 -5.10 -7.63 -15.08
CA PRO A 79 -4.75 -7.46 -16.49
C PRO A 79 -4.56 -5.97 -16.86
N HIS A 80 -3.58 -5.31 -16.23
CA HIS A 80 -3.34 -3.86 -16.23
C HIS A 80 -2.99 -3.26 -17.59
N LYS A 81 -2.68 -4.08 -18.59
CA LYS A 81 -2.45 -3.63 -19.97
C LYS A 81 -3.77 -3.32 -20.71
N THR A 82 -4.88 -3.91 -20.26
CA THR A 82 -6.20 -3.69 -20.85
C THR A 82 -6.88 -2.47 -20.23
N LYS A 83 -7.78 -1.82 -20.98
CA LYS A 83 -8.59 -0.69 -20.47
C LYS A 83 -9.39 -1.07 -19.22
N ARG A 84 -9.94 -2.29 -19.19
CA ARG A 84 -10.64 -2.84 -18.02
C ARG A 84 -9.73 -2.95 -16.79
N GLY A 85 -8.49 -3.40 -16.99
CA GLY A 85 -7.51 -3.52 -15.91
C GLY A 85 -7.00 -2.18 -15.41
N GLN A 86 -6.95 -1.16 -16.27
CA GLN A 86 -6.64 0.22 -15.87
C GLN A 86 -7.76 0.80 -15.00
N ALA A 87 -9.01 0.70 -15.45
CA ALA A 87 -10.17 1.11 -14.65
C ALA A 87 -10.21 0.40 -13.28
N ALA A 88 -9.85 -0.88 -13.23
CA ALA A 88 -9.71 -1.62 -11.99
C ALA A 88 -8.63 -1.00 -11.05
N LEU A 89 -7.45 -0.64 -11.58
CA LEU A 89 -6.43 0.01 -10.75
C LEU A 89 -6.91 1.36 -10.20
N ASP A 90 -7.67 2.12 -10.98
CA ASP A 90 -8.21 3.41 -10.55
C ASP A 90 -9.23 3.25 -9.41
N CYS A 91 -9.95 2.13 -9.36
CA CYS A 91 -10.87 1.78 -8.28
C CYS A 91 -10.18 1.28 -7.00
N LEU A 92 -8.86 1.03 -6.99
CA LEU A 92 -8.12 0.52 -5.85
C LEU A 92 -7.28 1.63 -5.20
N LYS A 93 -7.56 1.94 -3.93
CA LYS A 93 -6.75 2.87 -3.13
C LYS A 93 -6.07 2.14 -1.98
N VAL A 94 -4.80 2.47 -1.71
CA VAL A 94 -3.97 1.78 -0.73
C VAL A 94 -3.25 2.83 0.10
N PHE A 95 -3.36 2.76 1.43
CA PHE A 95 -2.80 3.73 2.36
C PHE A 95 -1.96 3.08 3.46
N ASP A 96 -0.86 3.75 3.81
CA ASP A 96 -0.15 3.55 5.08
C ASP A 96 -0.90 4.30 6.18
N GLY A 97 -1.17 3.61 7.29
CA GLY A 97 -2.03 4.14 8.35
C GLY A 97 -3.49 4.31 7.91
N ILE A 98 -4.19 5.22 8.58
CA ILE A 98 -5.61 5.51 8.34
C ILE A 98 -5.74 7.01 8.09
N PRO A 99 -5.88 7.45 6.83
CA PRO A 99 -6.09 8.87 6.56
C PRO A 99 -7.54 9.31 6.87
N PRO A 100 -7.75 10.57 7.30
CA PRO A 100 -9.06 11.15 7.55
C PRO A 100 -9.73 11.47 6.20
N PRO A 101 -10.46 10.51 5.62
CA PRO A 101 -11.90 10.32 5.85
C PRO A 101 -12.31 8.87 6.13
N TYR A 102 -11.36 7.94 6.20
CA TYR A 102 -11.60 6.50 6.43
C TYR A 102 -11.60 6.12 7.91
N ASP A 103 -11.11 7.01 8.78
CA ASP A 103 -11.07 6.80 10.22
C ASP A 103 -12.47 6.65 10.86
N LYS A 104 -13.43 7.45 10.39
CA LYS A 104 -14.82 7.40 10.85
C LYS A 104 -15.64 6.30 10.18
N LYS A 105 -15.09 5.65 9.14
CA LYS A 105 -15.79 4.62 8.37
C LYS A 105 -15.53 3.25 8.99
N LYS A 106 -16.55 2.39 8.98
CA LYS A 106 -16.39 1.01 9.42
C LYS A 106 -15.46 0.26 8.45
N TRP A 107 -14.33 -0.19 8.95
CA TRP A 107 -13.46 -1.10 8.22
C TRP A 107 -13.92 -2.55 8.35
N MET A 108 -13.66 -3.31 7.29
CA MET A 108 -13.89 -4.73 7.25
C MET A 108 -12.58 -5.51 7.30
N VAL A 109 -12.70 -6.75 7.73
CA VAL A 109 -11.62 -7.73 7.82
C VAL A 109 -11.97 -8.88 6.88
N VAL A 110 -10.95 -9.49 6.25
CA VAL A 110 -11.13 -10.63 5.35
C VAL A 110 -10.67 -11.90 6.08
N PRO A 111 -11.60 -12.73 6.62
CA PRO A 111 -11.22 -13.90 7.42
C PRO A 111 -10.35 -14.90 6.66
N ALA A 112 -10.59 -15.03 5.35
CA ALA A 112 -9.82 -15.93 4.49
C ALA A 112 -8.33 -15.54 4.32
N ALA A 113 -7.99 -14.27 4.62
CA ALA A 113 -6.64 -13.74 4.50
C ALA A 113 -5.97 -13.48 5.88
N LEU A 114 -6.67 -13.68 7.00
CA LEU A 114 -6.09 -13.48 8.33
C LEU A 114 -4.95 -14.47 8.62
N LYS A 115 -3.85 -13.94 9.14
CA LYS A 115 -2.67 -14.71 9.54
C LYS A 115 -3.00 -15.74 10.63
N VAL A 116 -3.81 -15.36 11.62
CA VAL A 116 -4.21 -16.26 12.72
C VAL A 116 -4.96 -17.49 12.21
N VAL A 117 -5.79 -17.31 11.18
CA VAL A 117 -6.59 -18.40 10.60
C VAL A 117 -5.75 -19.26 9.65
N ARG A 118 -4.81 -18.66 8.91
CA ARG A 118 -4.14 -19.32 7.79
C ARG A 118 -2.73 -19.82 8.08
N LEU A 119 -2.03 -19.24 9.03
CA LEU A 119 -0.67 -19.62 9.36
C LEU A 119 -0.66 -20.40 10.69
N LYS A 120 0.08 -21.51 10.74
CA LYS A 120 0.30 -22.23 12.00
C LYS A 120 0.97 -21.30 13.03
N PRO A 121 0.56 -21.31 14.31
CA PRO A 121 1.07 -20.40 15.34
C PRO A 121 2.61 -20.40 15.48
N THR A 122 3.24 -21.55 15.26
CA THR A 122 4.70 -21.74 15.40
C THR A 122 5.53 -21.17 14.24
N ARG A 123 4.89 -20.75 13.14
CA ARG A 123 5.62 -20.30 11.95
C ARG A 123 5.96 -18.82 12.03
N LYS A 124 7.23 -18.50 11.74
CA LYS A 124 7.73 -17.12 11.65
C LYS A 124 7.03 -16.36 10.52
N PHE A 125 6.82 -15.08 10.74
CA PHE A 125 6.23 -14.14 9.80
C PHE A 125 6.98 -12.80 9.90
N ALA A 126 6.80 -11.94 8.91
CA ALA A 126 7.38 -10.61 8.85
C ALA A 126 6.27 -9.58 8.68
N TYR A 127 6.43 -8.42 9.32
CA TYR A 127 5.60 -7.25 9.06
C TYR A 127 6.10 -6.53 7.82
N LEU A 128 5.17 -6.11 6.97
CA LEU A 128 5.48 -5.33 5.78
C LEU A 128 6.14 -4.01 6.16
N GLY A 129 5.66 -3.35 7.22
CA GLY A 129 6.26 -2.14 7.78
C GLY A 129 7.76 -2.24 8.06
N CYS A 130 8.23 -3.38 8.56
CA CYS A 130 9.65 -3.59 8.87
C CYS A 130 10.51 -3.92 7.64
N LEU A 131 9.89 -4.35 6.53
CA LEU A 131 10.62 -4.67 5.29
C LEU A 131 11.03 -3.41 4.52
N TYR A 132 10.39 -2.27 4.80
CA TYR A 132 10.79 -0.98 4.25
C TYR A 132 12.16 -0.56 4.78
N LEU A 133 12.99 -0.01 3.90
CA LEU A 133 14.23 0.66 4.30
C LEU A 133 13.87 2.02 4.92
N PRO A 134 14.60 2.50 5.95
CA PRO A 134 14.38 3.83 6.50
C PRO A 134 14.50 4.87 5.36
N GLY A 135 13.44 5.68 5.18
CA GLY A 135 13.36 6.69 4.12
C GLY A 135 12.57 6.30 2.86
N LYS A 136 12.01 5.08 2.75
CA LYS A 136 11.11 4.69 1.65
C LYS A 136 9.76 4.19 2.16
N SER A 137 8.73 5.05 2.09
CA SER A 137 7.32 4.68 2.32
C SER A 137 6.76 3.86 1.15
N LEU A 138 5.63 3.15 1.33
CA LEU A 138 4.83 2.58 0.22
C LEU A 138 4.51 3.60 -0.87
N TYR A 139 4.47 4.89 -0.52
CA TYR A 139 4.31 6.00 -1.46
C TYR A 139 5.31 5.94 -2.62
N THR A 140 6.57 5.54 -2.39
CA THR A 140 7.60 5.48 -3.45
C THR A 140 7.32 4.38 -4.50
N TYR A 141 6.45 3.41 -4.22
CA TYR A 141 6.17 2.27 -5.10
C TYR A 141 4.76 2.26 -5.71
N LEU A 142 3.87 3.16 -5.27
CA LEU A 142 2.48 3.30 -5.76
C LEU A 142 2.24 4.58 -6.56
N THR A 143 3.11 5.59 -6.48
CA THR A 143 2.98 6.81 -7.30
C THR A 143 4.13 6.97 -8.30
N PRO A 144 3.98 6.41 -9.51
CA PRO A 144 4.50 7.10 -10.69
C PRO A 144 3.40 7.87 -11.43
N GLN A 145 2.13 7.69 -11.08
CA GLN A 145 1.01 8.20 -11.90
C GLN A 145 0.23 9.37 -11.26
N ILE A 146 0.30 9.57 -9.93
CA ILE A 146 -0.40 10.66 -9.23
C ILE A 146 0.45 11.94 -9.15
N LEU A 147 1.79 11.87 -9.23
CA LEU A 147 2.65 13.06 -9.14
C LEU A 147 2.72 13.87 -10.45
N TRP A 148 2.15 13.36 -11.55
CA TRP A 148 2.05 14.09 -12.83
C TRP A 148 0.68 14.76 -13.06
N LEU A 149 -0.25 14.69 -12.09
CA LEU A 149 -1.62 15.22 -12.22
C LEU A 149 -2.09 16.10 -11.05
N LEU A 150 -1.21 16.46 -10.11
CA LEU A 150 -1.55 17.40 -9.04
C LEU A 150 -0.98 18.80 -9.37
N PRO A 151 -1.83 19.84 -9.45
CA PRO A 151 -1.39 21.22 -9.50
C PRO A 151 -0.49 21.53 -8.29
N GLU A 152 0.51 22.39 -8.47
CA GLU A 152 1.64 22.67 -7.57
C GLU A 152 1.29 23.17 -6.14
N GLY A 153 0.03 23.11 -5.70
CA GLY A 153 -0.44 23.78 -4.47
C GLY A 153 -0.60 22.91 -3.22
N TRP A 154 -0.33 21.60 -3.23
CA TRP A 154 -0.64 20.71 -2.10
C TRP A 154 0.59 20.20 -1.30
N ALA A 155 1.79 20.75 -1.55
CA ALA A 155 3.02 20.34 -0.89
C ALA A 155 3.28 20.98 0.49
N SER A 156 2.35 21.76 1.06
CA SER A 156 2.57 22.49 2.33
C SER A 156 2.03 21.82 3.60
N GLY A 157 1.53 20.58 3.52
CA GLY A 157 0.75 19.96 4.61
C GLY A 157 1.29 18.66 5.22
N LEU A 158 2.57 18.31 5.06
CA LEU A 158 3.13 17.11 5.71
C LEU A 158 3.83 17.48 7.03
N PRO A 159 3.39 16.94 8.19
CA PRO A 159 4.05 17.20 9.46
C PRO A 159 5.32 16.36 9.55
N GLY A 160 6.49 17.01 9.44
CA GLY A 160 7.76 16.27 9.44
C GLY A 160 9.05 17.08 9.51
N SER A 161 9.00 18.39 9.75
CA SER A 161 10.19 19.17 10.11
C SER A 161 9.79 20.44 10.83
N HIS A 162 10.00 20.52 12.15
CA HIS A 162 10.39 21.76 12.84
C HIS A 162 10.70 21.44 14.31
N ASN A 163 11.98 21.23 14.59
CA ASN A 163 12.54 21.68 15.86
C ASN A 163 12.81 23.17 15.69
N GLN A 164 11.94 24.02 16.26
CA GLN A 164 12.30 25.33 16.82
C GLN A 164 11.09 25.84 17.59
N TRP A 165 11.09 25.55 18.89
CA TRP A 165 10.29 26.29 19.85
C TRP A 165 11.06 27.56 20.23
N GLY A 166 10.35 28.69 20.25
CA GLY A 166 10.73 29.86 21.03
C GLY A 166 11.16 31.08 20.22
N LEU A 167 10.22 31.99 19.94
CA LEU A 167 10.05 33.19 20.76
C LEU A 167 8.81 33.96 20.30
N ASN A 168 7.83 34.00 21.19
CA ASN A 168 6.75 34.96 21.19
C ASN A 168 7.32 36.32 21.61
N SER A 169 7.04 37.39 20.86
CA SER A 169 6.94 38.74 21.43
C SER A 169 6.03 39.62 20.56
N GLN A 170 4.77 39.70 21.01
CA GLN A 170 3.93 40.90 21.15
C GLN A 170 3.59 41.74 19.90
N VAL A 171 2.31 41.65 19.51
CA VAL A 171 1.29 42.70 19.21
C VAL A 171 1.76 44.18 19.20
N PRO A 172 1.16 45.11 18.42
CA PRO A 172 0.39 45.03 17.16
C PRO A 172 1.19 45.45 15.91
#